data_AF-A0A817M6K9-F1
#
_entry.id   AF-A0A817M6K9-F1
#
_cell.length_a   1.000
_cell.length_b   1.000
_cell.length_c   1.000
_cell.angle_alpha   90.00
_cell.angle_beta   90.00
_cell.angle_gamma   90.00
#
_symmetry.space_group_name_H-M   'P 1'
#
loop_
_entity.id
_entity.type
_entity.pdbx_description
1 polymer ?
#
loop_
_entity_poly.entity_id
_entity_poly.type
_entity_poly.pdbx_seq_one_letter_code
_entity_poly.pdbx_strand_id
1 'polypeptide(L)' 'MRLSWILNAAKSGRQLLVNCESQATGHRVMRIRDRTQEKLEFLRVDPWIDQEVLYKETRKIKTLEKRNIREIHLSRLT' A
#
# COMPACT_ATOMS: atom_id res chain seq x y z
N MET A 1 32.07 8.73 -15.46
CA MET A 1 31.83 8.03 -14.18
C MET A 1 30.62 8.64 -13.47
N ARG A 2 29.65 7.77 -13.12
CA ARG A 2 28.69 7.85 -11.99
C ARG A 2 27.90 9.16 -11.71
N LEU A 3 26.90 9.47 -12.54
CA LEU A 3 25.73 10.29 -12.15
C LEU A 3 24.52 9.45 -11.69
N SER A 4 24.66 8.12 -11.64
CA SER A 4 23.57 7.19 -11.30
C SER A 4 23.08 7.26 -9.84
N TRP A 5 23.89 7.76 -8.91
CA TRP A 5 23.55 7.69 -7.48
C TRP A 5 22.51 8.75 -7.05
N ILE A 6 22.47 9.91 -7.69
CA ILE A 6 21.51 11.00 -7.41
C ILE A 6 20.09 10.60 -7.84
N LEU A 7 19.94 9.88 -8.95
CA LEU A 7 18.64 9.33 -9.38
C LEU A 7 18.11 8.25 -8.42
N ASN A 8 19.00 7.52 -7.74
CA ASN A 8 18.61 6.52 -6.74
C ASN A 8 18.24 7.16 -5.38
N ALA A 9 18.79 8.34 -5.06
CA ALA A 9 18.37 9.13 -3.91
C ALA A 9 16.92 9.64 -4.06
N ALA A 10 16.49 9.94 -5.29
CA ALA A 10 15.19 10.55 -5.65
C ALA A 10 13.93 9.65 -5.55
N LYS A 11 14.00 8.43 -4.99
CA LYS A 11 12.81 7.55 -4.84
C LYS A 11 12.13 7.65 -3.47
N SER A 12 12.04 8.85 -2.89
CA SER A 12 11.13 9.14 -1.78
C SER A 12 9.81 9.67 -2.38
N GLY A 13 8.65 9.14 -1.98
CA GLY A 13 7.35 9.62 -2.49
C GLY A 13 6.79 8.93 -3.74
N ARG A 14 7.40 7.81 -4.18
CA ARG A 14 6.82 6.94 -5.23
C ARG A 14 5.71 6.05 -4.72
N GLN A 15 5.70 5.72 -3.43
CA GLN A 15 4.76 4.76 -2.86
C GLN A 15 3.67 5.47 -2.07
N LEU A 16 2.44 4.97 -2.18
CA LEU A 16 1.27 5.45 -1.47
C LEU A 16 0.75 4.34 -0.56
N LEU A 17 0.48 4.67 0.69
CA LEU A 17 -0.33 3.83 1.56
C LEU A 17 -1.79 4.14 1.26
N VAL A 18 -2.53 3.11 0.86
CA VAL A 18 -3.94 3.21 0.47
C VAL A 18 -4.77 2.27 1.33
N ASN A 19 -6.03 2.64 1.52
CA ASN A 19 -7.03 1.78 2.13
C ASN A 19 -7.78 1.06 1.01
N CYS A 20 -7.90 -0.26 1.14
CA CYS A 20 -8.68 -1.11 0.26
C CYS A 20 -9.83 -1.70 1.06
N GLU A 21 -11.00 -1.81 0.44
CA GLU A 21 -12.23 -2.24 1.09
C GLU A 21 -12.85 -3.42 0.34
N SER A 22 -13.28 -4.42 1.10
CA SER A 22 -14.07 -5.56 0.62
C SER A 22 -15.37 -5.05 0.00
N GLN A 23 -15.66 -5.46 -1.24
CA GLN A 23 -16.92 -5.10 -1.90
C GLN A 23 -18.13 -5.84 -1.32
N ALA A 24 -17.94 -6.90 -0.53
CA ALA A 24 -19.02 -7.66 0.06
C ALA A 24 -19.43 -7.11 1.43
N THR A 25 -18.46 -6.82 2.30
CA THR A 25 -18.76 -6.54 3.72
C THR A 25 -18.30 -5.16 4.20
N GLY A 26 -17.42 -4.49 3.46
CA GLY A 26 -16.79 -3.25 3.92
C GLY A 26 -15.56 -3.48 4.81
N HIS A 27 -15.09 -4.71 5.01
CA HIS A 27 -13.84 -4.97 5.72
C HIS A 27 -12.66 -4.24 5.05
N ARG A 28 -11.79 -3.60 5.86
CA ARG A 28 -10.74 -2.69 5.36
C ARG A 28 -9.36 -3.25 5.60
N VAL A 29 -8.51 -3.10 4.59
CA VAL A 29 -7.10 -3.48 4.66
C VAL A 29 -6.24 -2.38 4.05
N MET A 30 -5.08 -2.14 4.66
CA MET A 30 -4.11 -1.19 4.10
C MET A 30 -3.12 -1.91 3.19
N ARG A 31 -2.85 -1.30 2.02
CA ARG A 31 -1.86 -1.78 1.06
C ARG A 31 -0.98 -0.63 0.58
N ILE A 32 0.19 -0.98 0.10
CA ILE A 32 1.13 -0.03 -0.51
C ILE A 32 1.03 -0.23 -2.02
N ARG A 33 0.89 0.86 -2.77
CA ARG A 33 0.99 0.85 -4.23
C ARG A 33 1.96 1.90 -4.73
N ASP A 34 2.44 1.74 -5.95
CA ASP A 34 3.16 2.81 -6.63
C ASP A 34 2.19 3.91 -7.11
N ARG A 35 2.65 5.16 -7.03
CA ARG A 35 1.87 6.36 -7.32
C ARG A 35 1.43 6.44 -8.78
N THR A 36 2.26 5.92 -9.69
CA THR A 36 2.02 5.92 -11.14
C THR A 36 1.21 4.72 -11.61
N GLN A 37 0.95 3.74 -10.74
CA GLN A 37 0.10 2.61 -11.05
C GLN A 37 -1.39 2.97 -10.90
N GLU A 38 -2.23 2.19 -11.57
CA GLU A 38 -3.68 2.23 -11.42
C GLU A 38 -4.12 1.91 -9.99
N LYS A 39 -5.40 2.15 -9.70
CA LYS A 39 -5.98 1.83 -8.39
C LYS A 39 -5.89 0.32 -8.13
N LEU A 40 -5.61 -0.06 -6.89
CA LEU A 40 -5.49 -1.47 -6.52
C LEU A 40 -6.85 -2.18 -6.57
N GLU A 41 -6.89 -3.30 -7.28
CA GLU A 41 -7.97 -4.29 -7.24
C GLU A 41 -7.34 -5.68 -7.05
N PHE A 42 -7.80 -6.44 -6.05
CA PHE A 42 -7.29 -7.79 -5.79
C PHE A 42 -8.32 -8.68 -5.10
N LEU A 43 -8.20 -9.98 -5.30
CA LEU A 43 -8.99 -10.98 -4.59
C LEU A 43 -8.31 -11.34 -3.25
N ARG A 44 -9.11 -11.44 -2.19
CA ARG A 44 -8.66 -11.88 -0.87
C ARG A 44 -9.85 -12.45 -0.09
N VAL A 45 -9.57 -13.42 0.77
CA VAL A 45 -10.54 -13.92 1.76
C VAL A 45 -10.93 -12.80 2.72
N ASP A 46 -12.23 -12.54 2.80
CA ASP A 46 -12.82 -11.64 3.78
C ASP A 46 -13.05 -12.39 5.09
N PRO A 47 -12.48 -11.94 6.22
CA PRO A 47 -12.56 -12.65 7.49
C PRO A 47 -13.96 -12.69 8.09
N TRP A 48 -14.91 -11.86 7.64
CA TRP A 48 -16.27 -11.86 8.19
C TRP A 48 -17.19 -12.89 7.55
N ILE A 49 -16.93 -13.26 6.30
CA ILE A 49 -17.73 -14.23 5.54
C ILE A 49 -16.95 -15.48 5.12
N ASP A 50 -15.63 -15.50 5.39
CA ASP A 50 -14.70 -16.57 5.05
C ASP A 50 -14.76 -16.99 3.57
N GLN A 51 -14.94 -16.01 2.69
CA GLN A 51 -15.03 -16.20 1.24
C GLN A 51 -14.10 -15.26 0.51
N GLU A 52 -13.61 -15.70 -0.65
CA GLU A 52 -12.80 -14.86 -1.53
C GLU A 52 -13.65 -13.77 -2.17
N VAL A 53 -13.27 -12.52 -1.94
CA VAL A 53 -13.98 -11.35 -2.47
C VAL A 53 -13.02 -10.35 -3.07
N LEU A 54 -13.57 -9.49 -3.92
CA LEU A 54 -12.85 -8.38 -4.51
C LEU A 54 -12.67 -7.26 -3.49
N TYR A 55 -11.42 -6.84 -3.32
CA TYR A 55 -11.05 -5.63 -2.60
C TYR A 55 -10.67 -4.55 -3.59
N LYS A 56 -11.20 -3.34 -3.40
CA LYS A 56 -10.88 -2.17 -4.21
C LYS A 56 -10.31 -1.04 -3.39
N GLU A 57 -9.36 -0.30 -3.94
CA GLU A 57 -8.85 0.94 -3.35
C GLU A 57 -9.97 1.97 -3.20
N THR A 58 -10.22 2.39 -1.96
CA THR A 58 -11.22 3.41 -1.64
C THR A 58 -10.59 4.79 -1.48
N ARG A 59 -9.51 4.88 -0.70
CA ARG A 59 -8.86 6.17 -0.43
C ARG A 59 -7.36 6.04 -0.24
N LYS A 60 -6.64 7.09 -0.63
CA LYS A 60 -5.25 7.31 -0.23
C LYS A 60 -5.20 7.73 1.25
N ILE A 61 -4.31 7.10 2.03
CA ILE A 61 -4.05 7.48 3.42
C ILE A 61 -2.88 8.46 3.49
N LYS A 62 -1.70 8.04 3.00
CA LYS A 62 -0.48 8.87 3.04
C LYS A 62 0.49 8.54 1.93
N THR A 63 1.34 9.51 1.59
CA THR A 63 2.52 9.27 0.75
C THR A 63 3.62 8.68 1.63
N LEU A 64 4.26 7.60 1.19
CA LEU A 64 5.38 6.99 1.90
C LEU A 64 6.70 7.59 1.42
N GLU A 65 7.43 8.18 2.35
CA GLU A 65 8.80 8.63 2.17
C GLU A 65 9.77 7.59 2.73
N LYS A 66 11.02 7.57 2.25
CA LYS A 66 12.03 6.57 2.65
C LYS A 66 12.24 6.49 4.17
N ARG A 67 12.02 7.59 4.92
CA ARG A 67 12.14 7.63 6.38
C ARG A 67 11.03 6.86 7.09
N ASN A 68 9.82 6.81 6.51
CA ASN A 68 8.62 6.26 7.14
C ASN A 68 8.47 4.73 6.98
N ILE A 69 9.31 4.09 6.16
CA ILE A 69 9.26 2.64 5.89
C ILE A 69 9.81 1.84 7.07
N ARG A 70 10.78 2.41 7.82
CA ARG A 70 11.43 1.74 8.96
C ARG A 70 10.48 1.54 10.15
N GLU A 71 9.57 2.48 10.41
CA GLU A 71 8.62 2.40 11.53
C GLU A 71 7.52 1.33 11.32
N ILE A 72 7.06 1.14 10.07
CA ILE A 72 5.95 0.21 9.77
C ILE A 72 6.38 -1.26 9.95
N HIS A 73 7.66 -1.57 9.77
CA HIS A 73 8.16 -2.93 9.94
C HIS A 73 8.33 -3.31 11.42
N LEU A 74 8.71 -2.35 12.26
CA LEU A 74 8.92 -2.56 13.70
C LEU A 74 7.61 -2.76 14.47
N SER A 75 6.52 -2.11 14.07
CA SER A 75 5.20 -2.25 14.71
C SER A 75 4.45 -3.55 14.41
N ARG A 76 5.02 -4.43 13.58
CA ARG A 76 4.48 -5.78 13.28
C ARG A 76 5.21 -6.91 14.02
N LEU A 77 6.27 -6.57 14.78
CA LEU A 77 7.13 -7.53 15.49
C LEU A 77 7.01 -7.44 17.02
N THR A 78 6.08 -6.62 17.52
CA THR A 78 5.69 -6.46 18.92
C THR A 78 4.21 -6.77 19.06
#